data_AF-A0A2M8B373-F1
#
_entry.id   AF-A0A2M8B373-F1
#
_cell.length_a   1.000
_cell.length_b   1.000
_cell.length_c   1.000
_cell.angle_alpha   90.00
_cell.angle_beta   90.00
_cell.angle_gamma   90.00
#
_symmetry.space_group_name_H-M   'P 1'
#
loop_
_entity.id
_entity.type
_entity.pdbx_description
1 polymer ?
#
loop_
_entity_poly.entity_id
_entity_poly.type
_entity_poly.pdbx_seq_one_letter_code
_entity_poly.pdbx_strand_id
1 'polypeptide(L)'
;MREIRVYVQQYPGTAARAGVGRLEYSVTVGDAPPVEGHTGRDGMITIRLAPGATARLRVLGSEYWIGLTDELFPIEEMRGVQQRLEMLGYCPGPFPEGVADVRADTYVNPNADTERAILDFQVDNDLYADAQFGPTSSGALRSVVRNARGE
;
A
#
# COMPACT_ATOMS: atom_id res chain seq x y z
N MET A 1 2.58 20.27 -5.97
CA MET A 1 3.08 19.00 -6.52
C MET A 1 3.51 18.13 -5.36
N ARG A 2 3.08 16.87 -5.31
CA ARG A 2 3.44 15.90 -4.26
C ARG A 2 4.37 14.84 -4.84
N GLU A 3 5.31 14.38 -4.03
CA GLU A 3 6.16 13.23 -4.34
C GLU A 3 5.42 11.96 -3.90
N ILE A 4 5.26 11.01 -4.82
CA ILE A 4 4.73 9.67 -4.57
C ILE A 4 5.89 8.69 -4.73
N ARG A 5 5.96 7.73 -3.81
CA ARG A 5 6.94 6.64 -3.85
C ARG A 5 6.19 5.35 -4.08
N VAL A 6 6.50 4.68 -5.18
CA VAL A 6 5.98 3.36 -5.51
C VAL A 6 7.12 2.37 -5.32
N TYR A 7 6.87 1.29 -4.59
CA TYR A 7 7.86 0.25 -4.35
C TYR A 7 7.45 -1.01 -5.11
N VAL A 8 8.35 -1.50 -5.97
CA VAL A 8 8.21 -2.83 -6.58
C VAL A 8 8.95 -3.81 -5.70
N GLN A 9 8.22 -4.75 -5.11
CA GLN A 9 8.73 -5.62 -4.03
C GLN A 9 8.40 -7.10 -4.23
N GLN A 10 9.24 -7.97 -3.66
CA GLN A 10 9.12 -9.44 -3.67
C GLN A 10 8.17 -9.96 -2.59
N TYR A 11 8.07 -9.22 -1.48
CA TYR A 11 7.21 -9.51 -0.34
C TYR A 11 6.80 -8.18 0.34
N PRO A 12 5.73 -8.17 1.14
CA PRO A 12 5.22 -6.96 1.77
C PRO A 12 6.18 -6.28 2.75
N GLY A 13 5.86 -5.04 3.13
CA GLY A 13 6.57 -4.25 4.11
C GLY A 13 7.43 -3.13 3.51
N THR A 14 8.41 -2.66 4.28
CA THR A 14 9.21 -1.46 3.93
C THR A 14 10.71 -1.72 3.91
N ALA A 15 11.13 -2.96 4.10
CA ALA A 15 12.53 -3.31 4.15
C ALA A 15 13.16 -3.20 2.75
N ALA A 16 14.31 -2.53 2.63
CA ALA A 16 15.00 -2.38 1.34
C ALA A 16 15.34 -3.73 0.68
N ARG A 17 15.44 -4.81 1.46
CA ARG A 17 15.64 -6.19 0.97
C ARG A 17 14.41 -6.78 0.25
N ALA A 18 13.24 -6.17 0.39
CA ALA A 18 12.04 -6.54 -0.35
C ALA A 18 12.05 -6.00 -1.78
N GLY A 19 12.82 -4.93 -2.04
CA GLY A 19 12.86 -4.26 -3.32
C GLY A 19 13.35 -5.13 -4.48
N VAL A 20 12.72 -4.98 -5.64
CA VAL A 20 13.18 -5.58 -6.90
C VAL A 20 13.98 -4.54 -7.68
N GLY A 21 15.29 -4.69 -7.68
CA GLY A 21 16.20 -3.76 -8.36
C GLY A 21 16.40 -4.04 -9.85
N ARG A 22 16.88 -2.99 -10.55
CA ARG A 22 17.20 -3.02 -11.99
C ARG A 22 16.02 -3.34 -12.90
N LEU A 23 14.80 -3.06 -12.46
CA LEU A 23 13.61 -3.18 -13.30
C LEU A 23 13.48 -1.95 -14.17
N GLU A 24 13.38 -2.18 -15.48
CA GLU A 24 12.95 -1.15 -16.42
C GLU A 24 11.52 -0.71 -16.09
N TYR A 25 11.32 0.60 -16.07
CA TYR A 25 10.00 1.20 -15.91
C TYR A 25 9.83 2.42 -16.83
N SER A 26 8.57 2.74 -17.10
CA SER A 26 8.16 3.96 -17.79
C SER A 26 6.99 4.62 -17.05
N VAL A 27 7.08 5.92 -16.79
CA VAL A 27 6.02 6.71 -16.14
C VAL A 27 5.54 7.80 -17.09
N THR A 28 4.24 7.89 -17.31
CA THR A 28 3.57 8.98 -18.03
C THR A 28 2.67 9.74 -17.07
N VAL A 29 2.75 11.08 -17.03
CA VAL A 29 1.86 11.92 -16.22
C VAL A 29 1.05 12.83 -17.14
N GLY A 30 -0.28 12.64 -17.20
CA GLY A 30 -1.13 13.30 -18.19
C GLY A 30 -0.64 13.03 -19.62
N ASP A 31 -0.56 14.08 -20.44
CA ASP A 31 -0.10 14.03 -21.84
C ASP A 31 1.41 14.25 -22.00
N ALA A 32 2.18 14.30 -20.91
CA ALA A 32 3.62 14.49 -20.98
C ALA A 32 4.32 13.26 -21.60
N PRO A 33 5.47 13.43 -22.29
CA PRO A 33 6.26 12.29 -22.76
C PRO A 33 6.63 11.32 -21.62
N PRO A 34 6.73 10.01 -21.90
CA PRO A 34 7.11 9.04 -20.89
C PRO A 34 8.52 9.30 -20.37
N VAL A 35 8.70 9.15 -19.06
CA VAL A 35 9.99 9.15 -18.39
C VAL A 35 10.36 7.70 -18.09
N GLU A 36 11.50 7.26 -18.63
CA GLU A 36 12.01 5.91 -18.44
C GLU A 36 13.08 5.87 -17.34
N GLY A 37 13.23 4.72 -16.70
CA GLY A 37 14.25 4.53 -15.68
C GLY A 37 14.42 3.08 -15.27
N HIS A 38 15.28 2.89 -14.27
CA HIS A 38 15.50 1.60 -13.63
C HIS A 38 15.35 1.73 -12.12
N THR A 39 14.74 0.75 -11.47
CA THR A 39 14.65 0.74 -10.01
C THR A 39 16.01 0.56 -9.34
N GLY A 40 16.20 1.24 -8.21
CA GLY A 40 17.32 0.98 -7.28
C GLY A 40 17.17 -0.38 -6.58
N ARG A 41 18.13 -0.75 -5.73
CA ARG A 41 18.07 -2.01 -4.96
C ARG A 41 16.81 -2.10 -4.07
N ASP A 42 16.30 -0.96 -3.65
CA ASP A 42 15.09 -0.79 -2.85
C ASP A 42 13.78 -0.92 -3.66
N GLY A 43 13.86 -1.07 -4.99
CA GLY A 43 12.67 -1.19 -5.84
C GLY A 43 11.86 0.11 -5.98
N MET A 44 12.38 1.25 -5.52
CA MET A 44 11.64 2.50 -5.45
C MET A 44 11.57 3.21 -6.81
N ILE A 45 10.39 3.74 -7.13
CA ILE A 45 10.11 4.65 -8.23
C ILE A 45 9.52 5.93 -7.63
N THR A 46 10.10 7.09 -7.98
CA THR A 46 9.61 8.39 -7.51
C THR A 46 8.81 9.08 -8.61
N ILE A 47 7.58 9.47 -8.30
CA ILE A 47 6.65 10.12 -9.24
C ILE A 47 6.21 11.44 -8.63
N ARG A 48 6.22 12.51 -9.43
CA ARG A 48 5.69 13.81 -8.99
C ARG A 48 4.32 14.04 -9.62
N LEU A 49 3.31 14.21 -8.77
CA LEU A 49 1.92 14.38 -9.20
C LEU A 49 1.30 15.66 -8.64
N ALA A 50 0.51 16.34 -9.46
CA ALA A 50 -0.34 17.43 -9.02
C ALA A 50 -1.65 16.86 -8.42
N PRO A 51 -2.33 17.57 -7.50
CA PRO A 51 -3.69 17.19 -7.09
C PRO A 51 -4.61 16.98 -8.29
N GLY A 52 -5.38 15.90 -8.30
CA GLY A 52 -6.28 15.51 -9.39
C GLY A 52 -5.61 14.93 -10.64
N ALA A 53 -4.28 14.94 -10.73
CA ALA A 53 -3.57 14.28 -11.84
C ALA A 53 -3.44 12.77 -11.58
N THR A 54 -3.40 12.00 -12.68
CA THR A 54 -3.07 10.58 -12.67
C THR A 54 -1.76 10.34 -13.41
N ALA A 55 -1.01 9.34 -12.95
CA ALA A 55 0.14 8.80 -13.66
C ALA A 55 -0.16 7.38 -14.13
N ARG A 56 0.45 7.00 -15.26
CA ARG A 56 0.47 5.65 -15.78
C ARG A 56 1.88 5.09 -15.63
N LEU A 57 2.04 4.06 -14.80
CA LEU A 57 3.30 3.37 -14.56
C LEU A 57 3.29 2.04 -15.32
N ARG A 58 4.33 1.79 -16.10
CA ARG A 58 4.60 0.49 -16.73
C ARG A 58 5.85 -0.11 -16.13
N VAL A 59 5.75 -1.33 -15.64
CA VAL A 59 6.87 -2.08 -15.05
C VAL A 59 6.52 -3.57 -15.10
N LEU A 60 7.52 -4.44 -15.33
CA LEU A 60 7.31 -5.90 -15.42
C LEU A 60 6.20 -6.33 -16.41
N GLY A 61 6.05 -5.61 -17.53
CA GLY A 61 5.01 -5.88 -18.54
C GLY A 61 3.58 -5.57 -18.08
N SER A 62 3.40 -5.00 -16.89
CA SER A 62 2.11 -4.59 -16.34
C SER A 62 1.95 -3.07 -16.38
N GLU A 63 0.71 -2.60 -16.42
CA GLU A 63 0.36 -1.19 -16.42
C GLU A 63 -0.51 -0.85 -15.20
N TYR A 64 -0.14 0.21 -14.48
CA TYR A 64 -0.79 0.67 -13.25
C TYR A 64 -1.19 2.13 -13.37
N TRP A 65 -2.36 2.46 -12.84
CA TRP A 65 -2.83 3.83 -12.70
C TRP A 65 -2.58 4.31 -11.27
N ILE A 66 -1.93 5.46 -11.14
CA ILE A 66 -1.52 6.04 -9.86
C ILE A 66 -2.21 7.38 -9.71
N GLY A 67 -3.00 7.52 -8.65
CA GLY A 67 -3.66 8.75 -8.26
C GLY A 67 -3.27 9.17 -6.85
N LEU A 68 -3.70 10.37 -6.47
CA LEU A 68 -3.67 10.82 -5.08
C LEU A 68 -5.03 10.54 -4.45
N THR A 69 -5.04 9.87 -3.31
CA THR A 69 -6.21 9.80 -2.43
C THR A 69 -6.21 11.03 -1.53
N ASP A 70 -7.37 11.68 -1.39
CA ASP A 70 -7.50 12.92 -0.61
C ASP A 70 -7.28 12.68 0.89
N GLU A 71 -7.94 11.67 1.45
CA GLU A 71 -7.86 11.30 2.85
C GLU A 71 -8.00 9.79 3.04
N LEU A 72 -7.24 9.24 3.98
CA LEU A 72 -7.37 7.84 4.40
C LEU A 72 -8.49 7.71 5.43
N PHE A 73 -9.21 6.60 5.39
CA PHE A 73 -10.19 6.29 6.42
C PHE A 73 -9.50 6.11 7.78
N PRO A 74 -10.20 6.35 8.90
CA PRO A 74 -9.67 6.14 10.24
C PRO A 74 -9.04 4.76 10.41
N ILE A 75 -7.91 4.65 11.11
CA ILE A 75 -7.23 3.36 11.30
C ILE A 75 -8.02 2.41 12.21
N GLU A 76 -8.99 2.94 12.95
CA GLU A 76 -9.94 2.19 13.76
C GLU A 76 -11.04 1.53 12.90
N GLU A 77 -11.17 1.91 11.63
CA GLU A 77 -12.10 1.34 10.65
C GLU A 77 -11.38 0.35 9.73
N MET A 78 -12.06 -0.73 9.37
CA MET A 78 -11.47 -1.81 8.57
C MET A 78 -11.01 -1.33 7.18
N ARG A 79 -11.73 -0.41 6.53
CA ARG A 79 -11.25 0.20 5.28
C ARG A 79 -9.97 1.00 5.47
N GLY A 80 -9.83 1.71 6.59
CA GLY A 80 -8.59 2.43 6.90
C GLY A 80 -7.42 1.49 7.15
N VAL A 81 -7.66 0.32 7.74
CA VAL A 81 -6.66 -0.76 7.86
C VAL A 81 -6.28 -1.31 6.49
N GLN A 82 -7.25 -1.64 5.63
CA GLN A 82 -6.97 -2.14 4.28
C GLN A 82 -6.13 -1.15 3.47
N GLN A 83 -6.47 0.14 3.47
CA GLN A 83 -5.70 1.15 2.72
C GLN A 83 -4.23 1.17 3.14
N ARG A 84 -3.96 1.05 4.44
CA ARG A 84 -2.60 1.02 4.99
C ARG A 84 -1.87 -0.29 4.69
N LEU A 85 -2.56 -1.43 4.76
CA LEU A 85 -2.02 -2.73 4.36
C LEU A 85 -1.69 -2.76 2.86
N GLU A 86 -2.51 -2.14 2.02
CA GLU A 86 -2.29 -1.99 0.59
C GLU A 86 -1.05 -1.13 0.30
N MET A 87 -0.86 -0.01 1.03
CA MET A 87 0.36 0.81 0.93
C MET A 87 1.64 0.06 1.30
N LEU A 88 1.53 -0.98 2.12
CA LEU A 88 2.62 -1.89 2.49
C LEU A 88 2.71 -3.13 1.58
N GLY A 89 1.75 -3.29 0.66
CA GLY A 89 1.67 -4.38 -0.33
C GLY A 89 1.20 -5.72 0.21
N TYR A 90 0.43 -5.74 1.30
CA TYR A 90 -0.22 -6.96 1.82
C TYR A 90 -1.48 -7.38 1.03
N CYS A 91 -1.88 -6.61 0.01
CA CYS A 91 -2.95 -6.96 -0.94
C CYS A 91 -4.27 -7.45 -0.28
N PRO A 92 -4.95 -6.63 0.54
CA PRO A 92 -6.12 -7.05 1.32
C PRO A 92 -7.40 -7.30 0.50
N GLY A 93 -7.32 -7.27 -0.83
CA GLY A 93 -8.47 -7.36 -1.72
C GLY A 93 -9.37 -6.12 -1.69
N PRO A 94 -10.40 -6.06 -2.56
CA PRO A 94 -11.31 -4.93 -2.62
C PRO A 94 -12.22 -4.87 -1.39
N PHE A 95 -12.46 -3.67 -0.85
CA PHE A 95 -13.53 -3.48 0.12
C PHE A 95 -14.89 -3.63 -0.58
N PRO A 96 -15.83 -4.45 -0.08
CA PRO A 96 -17.13 -4.67 -0.71
C PRO A 96 -17.94 -3.38 -0.91
N GLU A 97 -18.54 -3.20 -2.09
CA GLU A 97 -19.44 -2.07 -2.35
C GLU A 97 -20.71 -2.15 -1.49
N GLY A 98 -21.20 -1.00 -1.02
CA GLY A 98 -22.44 -0.89 -0.25
C GLY A 98 -22.36 -1.44 1.19
N VAL A 99 -21.19 -1.93 1.63
CA VAL A 99 -20.97 -2.36 3.01
C VAL A 99 -20.47 -1.18 3.83
N ALA A 100 -21.16 -0.91 4.95
CA ALA A 100 -20.74 0.10 5.90
C ALA A 100 -19.40 -0.30 6.55
N ASP A 101 -18.58 0.70 6.86
CA ASP A 101 -17.33 0.43 7.57
C ASP A 101 -17.60 -0.15 8.96
N VAL A 102 -16.81 -1.16 9.30
CA VAL A 102 -16.85 -1.83 10.60
C VAL A 102 -15.60 -1.50 11.37
N ARG A 103 -15.68 -1.57 12.70
CA ARG A 103 -14.50 -1.42 13.54
C ARG A 103 -13.50 -2.54 13.27
N ALA A 104 -12.24 -2.17 13.17
CA ALA A 104 -11.15 -3.10 12.87
C ALA A 104 -10.77 -4.01 14.05
N ASP A 105 -11.16 -3.64 15.28
CA ASP A 105 -10.94 -4.43 16.51
C ASP A 105 -11.97 -5.55 16.72
N THR A 106 -12.59 -6.02 15.64
CA THR A 106 -13.58 -7.09 15.64
C THR A 106 -13.09 -8.26 14.78
N TYR A 107 -13.76 -9.42 14.87
CA TYR A 107 -13.52 -10.55 13.95
C TYR A 107 -14.28 -10.40 12.61
N VAL A 108 -14.80 -9.21 12.30
CA VAL A 108 -15.59 -8.98 11.08
C VAL A 108 -14.67 -8.52 9.96
N ASN A 109 -14.09 -9.48 9.26
CA ASN A 109 -13.29 -9.22 8.07
C ASN A 109 -14.17 -9.22 6.81
N PRO A 110 -14.01 -8.24 5.90
CA PRO A 110 -14.90 -8.04 4.76
C PRO A 110 -14.75 -9.13 3.70
N ASN A 111 -13.59 -9.78 3.64
CA ASN A 111 -13.29 -10.90 2.75
C ASN A 111 -12.08 -11.70 3.28
N ALA A 112 -11.83 -12.87 2.69
CA ALA A 112 -10.72 -13.74 3.07
C ALA A 112 -9.33 -13.13 2.76
N ASP A 113 -9.22 -12.29 1.72
CA ASP A 113 -7.96 -11.62 1.38
C ASP A 113 -7.56 -10.60 2.46
N THR A 114 -8.54 -9.94 3.08
CA THR A 114 -8.32 -9.01 4.19
C THR A 114 -7.87 -9.75 5.43
N GLU A 115 -8.58 -10.81 5.80
CA GLU A 115 -8.20 -11.66 6.93
C GLU A 115 -6.77 -12.17 6.77
N ARG A 116 -6.42 -12.66 5.58
CA ARG A 116 -5.06 -13.08 5.26
C ARG A 116 -4.04 -11.95 5.36
N ALA A 117 -4.31 -10.79 4.78
CA ALA A 117 -3.42 -9.64 4.82
C ALA A 117 -3.14 -9.18 6.27
N ILE A 118 -4.16 -9.25 7.14
CA ILE A 118 -4.02 -8.95 8.57
C ILE A 118 -3.12 -9.98 9.25
N LEU A 119 -3.36 -11.27 9.02
CA LEU A 119 -2.55 -12.35 9.60
C LEU A 119 -1.10 -12.26 9.15
N ASP A 120 -0.85 -12.06 7.86
CA ASP A 120 0.49 -11.91 7.28
C ASP A 120 1.20 -10.70 7.91
N PHE A 121 0.52 -9.55 8.04
CA PHE A 121 1.06 -8.37 8.72
C PHE A 121 1.39 -8.65 10.20
N GLN A 122 0.50 -9.32 10.93
CA GLN A 122 0.71 -9.65 12.34
C GLN A 122 1.93 -10.54 12.53
N VAL A 123 2.06 -11.58 11.70
CA VAL A 123 3.20 -12.50 11.73
C VAL A 123 4.50 -11.77 11.39
N ASP A 124 4.51 -10.94 10.35
CA ASP A 124 5.72 -10.20 9.92
C ASP A 124 6.20 -9.18 10.95
N ASN A 125 5.33 -8.76 11.87
CA ASN A 125 5.62 -7.77 12.91
C ASN A 125 5.66 -8.37 14.32
N ASP A 126 5.84 -9.68 14.44
CA ASP A 126 5.95 -10.42 15.71
C ASP A 126 4.74 -10.19 16.66
N LEU A 127 3.54 -10.07 16.09
CA LEU A 127 2.28 -9.90 16.82
C LEU A 127 1.54 -11.24 16.96
N TYR A 128 0.56 -11.27 17.86
CA TYR A 128 -0.38 -12.40 17.93
C TYR A 128 -1.27 -12.39 16.70
N ALA A 129 -1.21 -13.46 15.89
CA ALA A 129 -1.92 -13.58 14.63
C ALA A 129 -3.36 -14.08 14.87
N ASP A 130 -4.27 -13.16 15.18
CA ASP A 130 -5.68 -13.42 15.49
C ASP A 130 -6.67 -12.85 14.48
N ALA A 131 -6.16 -12.27 13.38
CA ALA A 131 -6.94 -11.60 12.36
C ALA A 131 -7.76 -10.38 12.88
N GLN A 132 -7.38 -9.83 14.04
CA GLN A 132 -7.96 -8.62 14.59
C GLN A 132 -7.01 -7.43 14.53
N PHE A 133 -7.57 -6.27 14.20
CA PHE A 133 -6.86 -5.00 14.31
C PHE A 133 -7.23 -4.27 15.61
N GLY A 134 -6.89 -4.89 16.73
CA GLY A 134 -6.96 -4.27 18.06
C GLY A 134 -5.83 -3.23 18.28
N PRO A 135 -5.77 -2.60 19.46
CA PRO A 135 -4.84 -1.49 19.75
C PRO A 135 -3.37 -1.79 19.44
N THR A 136 -2.92 -3.04 19.67
CA THR A 136 -1.54 -3.47 19.39
C THR A 136 -1.26 -3.50 17.88
N SER A 137 -2.09 -4.18 17.09
CA SER A 137 -1.97 -4.25 15.63
C SER A 137 -2.07 -2.87 14.99
N SER A 138 -3.04 -2.04 15.41
CA SER A 138 -3.20 -0.67 14.90
C SER A 138 -2.01 0.21 15.26
N GLY A 139 -1.45 0.05 16.46
CA GLY A 139 -0.23 0.74 16.88
C GLY A 139 0.98 0.37 16.03
N ALA A 140 1.17 -0.92 15.76
CA ALA A 140 2.23 -1.41 14.88
C ALA A 140 2.07 -0.89 13.45
N LEU A 141 0.87 -0.99 12.87
CA LEU A 141 0.59 -0.53 11.50
C LEU A 141 0.85 0.97 11.36
N ARG A 142 0.37 1.78 12.31
CA ARG A 142 0.65 3.23 12.35
C ARG A 142 2.15 3.54 12.44
N SER A 143 2.91 2.72 13.16
CA SER A 143 4.37 2.87 13.25
C SER A 143 5.04 2.56 11.91
N VAL A 144 4.70 1.42 11.30
CA VAL A 144 5.30 0.96 10.03
C VAL A 144 5.00 1.94 8.88
N VAL A 145 3.74 2.38 8.73
CA VAL A 145 3.34 3.33 7.69
C VAL A 145 4.04 4.68 7.83
N ARG A 146 4.14 5.20 9.06
CA ARG A 146 4.84 6.47 9.34
C ARG A 146 6.34 6.37 9.02
N ASN A 147 6.96 5.25 9.38
CA ASN A 147 8.37 4.99 9.04
C ASN A 147 8.58 4.88 7.52
N ALA A 148 7.56 4.41 6.79
CA ALA A 148 7.53 4.38 5.32
C ALA A 148 7.31 5.76 4.67
N ARG A 149 6.97 6.79 5.47
CA ARG A 149 6.47 8.10 5.02
C ARG A 149 5.15 8.01 4.24
N GLY A 150 4.31 7.04 4.60
CA GLY A 150 2.96 6.90 4.03
C GLY A 150 1.93 7.85 4.67
N GLU A 151 2.17 8.25 5.92
CA GLU A 151 1.34 9.17 6.73
C GLU A 151 2.22 10.07 7.61
#